data_AF-A0A9E0TWI7-F1
#
_entry.id   AF-A0A9E0TWI7-F1
#
_cell.length_a   1.000
_cell.length_b   1.000
_cell.length_c   1.000
_cell.angle_alpha   90.00
_cell.angle_beta   90.00
_cell.angle_gamma   90.00
#
_symmetry.space_group_name_H-M   'P 1'
#
loop_
_entity.id
_entity.type
_entity.pdbx_description
1 polymer ?
#
loop_
_entity_poly.entity_id
_entity_poly.type
_entity_poly.pdbx_seq_one_letter_code
_entity_poly.pdbx_strand_id
1 'polypeptide(L)'
;MKRPAILPNIVTAFSLSCGLFVIFKMSLVQRGAASFDTVLTGVAILILAALLDALDGAIARVMKVESAFGGFFDSLSDAVTFG
;
A
#
# COMPACT_ATOMS: atom_id res chain seq x y z
N MET A 1 -25.13 4.63 -14.35
CA MET A 1 -24.38 5.64 -13.56
C MET A 1 -23.24 4.90 -12.85
N LYS A 2 -21.99 5.10 -13.27
CA LYS A 2 -20.82 4.43 -12.65
C LYS A 2 -20.65 5.02 -11.25
N ARG A 3 -20.85 4.21 -10.20
CA ARG A 3 -20.61 4.66 -8.81
C ARG A 3 -19.13 5.05 -8.68
N PRO A 4 -18.81 6.19 -8.08
CA PRO A 4 -17.41 6.61 -7.99
C PRO A 4 -16.66 5.65 -7.05
N ALA A 5 -15.61 5.02 -7.57
CA ALA A 5 -14.74 4.07 -6.86
C ALA A 5 -13.78 4.77 -5.88
N ILE A 6 -14.27 5.77 -5.14
CA ILE A 6 -13.42 6.63 -4.30
C ILE A 6 -12.93 5.85 -3.08
N LEU A 7 -13.78 5.00 -2.50
CA LEU A 7 -13.44 4.29 -1.26
C LEU A 7 -12.28 3.27 -1.44
N PRO A 8 -12.30 2.37 -2.45
CA PRO A 8 -11.19 1.46 -2.71
C PRO A 8 -9.91 2.24 -3.02
N ASN A 9 -9.99 3.24 -3.92
CA ASN A 9 -8.82 4.01 -4.32
C ASN A 9 -8.17 4.78 -3.15
N ILE A 10 -8.93 5.24 -2.15
CA ILE A 10 -8.33 5.87 -0.96
C ILE A 10 -7.55 4.85 -0.13
N VAL A 11 -8.07 3.61 -0.02
CA VAL A 11 -7.40 2.53 0.70
C VAL A 11 -6.12 2.11 -0.04
N THR A 12 -6.17 1.96 -1.37
CA THR A 12 -4.98 1.74 -2.21
C THR A 12 -3.94 2.85 -2.04
N ALA A 13 -4.38 4.12 -2.02
CA ALA A 13 -3.48 5.26 -1.85
C ALA A 13 -2.80 5.26 -0.48
N PHE A 14 -3.51 4.77 0.54
CA PHE A 14 -2.95 4.61 1.88
C PHE A 14 -1.95 3.44 1.93
N SER A 15 -2.25 2.30 1.29
CA SER A 15 -1.31 1.18 1.11
C SER A 15 0.01 1.65 0.49
N LEU A 16 -0.08 2.35 -0.66
CA LEU A 16 1.06 2.97 -1.34
C LEU A 16 1.84 3.95 -0.44
N SER A 17 1.14 4.76 0.35
CA SER A 17 1.77 5.70 1.28
C SER A 17 2.56 4.99 2.38
N CYS A 18 2.05 3.85 2.88
CA CYS A 18 2.76 3.01 3.84
C CYS A 18 4.03 2.39 3.21
N GLY A 19 3.94 1.88 1.98
CA GLY A 19 5.09 1.35 1.23
C GLY A 19 6.19 2.40 1.05
N LEU A 20 5.82 3.59 0.56
CA LEU A 20 6.75 4.72 0.40
C LEU A 20 7.38 5.13 1.73
N PHE A 21 6.61 5.17 2.82
CA PHE A 21 7.14 5.51 4.15
C PHE A 21 8.24 4.55 4.59
N VAL A 22 8.07 3.24 4.35
CA VAL A 22 9.10 2.24 4.65
C VAL A 22 10.35 2.46 3.82
N ILE A 23 10.20 2.71 2.51
CA ILE A 23 11.32 3.00 1.61
C ILE A 23 12.09 4.24 2.07
N PHE A 24 11.39 5.35 2.36
CA PHE A 24 12.03 6.57 2.85
C PHE A 24 12.71 6.35 4.20
N LYS A 25 12.03 5.69 5.15
CA LYS A 25 12.59 5.41 6.47
C LYS A 25 13.87 4.57 6.35
N MET A 26 13.88 3.54 5.51
CA MET A 26 15.05 2.70 5.28
C MET A 26 16.17 3.42 4.53
N SER A 27 15.84 4.28 3.58
CA SER A 27 16.81 5.08 2.83
C SER A 27 17.52 6.13 3.69
N LEU A 28 16.83 6.68 4.69
CA LEU A 28 17.38 7.67 5.62
C LEU A 28 18.24 7.05 6.74
N VAL A 29 18.17 5.73 6.93
CA VAL A 29 18.99 5.03 7.93
C VAL A 29 20.44 4.99 7.45
N GLN A 30 21.34 5.52 8.28
CA GLN A 30 22.77 5.49 7.98
C GLN A 30 23.27 4.04 7.85
N ARG A 31 24.10 3.79 6.83
CA ARG A 31 24.72 2.48 6.60
C ARG A 31 25.50 2.05 7.85
N GLY A 32 25.05 0.97 8.50
CA GLY A 32 25.64 0.44 9.73
C GLY A 32 24.92 0.83 11.03
N ALA A 33 23.93 1.73 10.98
CA ALA A 33 23.12 2.14 12.14
C ALA A 33 21.71 1.51 12.15
N ALA A 34 21.42 0.60 11.20
CA ALA A 34 20.16 -0.12 11.15
C ALA A 34 20.03 -1.07 12.35
N SER A 35 19.34 -0.62 13.39
CA SER A 35 18.98 -1.46 14.53
C SER A 35 17.92 -2.48 14.14
N PHE A 36 17.88 -3.60 14.87
CA PHE A 36 16.85 -4.64 14.70
C PHE A 36 15.43 -4.06 14.80
N ASP A 37 15.20 -3.11 15.71
CA ASP A 37 13.91 -2.41 15.86
C ASP A 37 13.50 -1.61 14.62
N THR A 38 14.46 -1.04 13.90
CA THR A 38 14.20 -0.30 12.67
C THR A 38 13.70 -1.23 11.58
N VAL A 39 14.34 -2.39 11.43
CA VAL A 39 13.94 -3.45 10.49
C VAL A 39 12.57 -4.01 10.88
N LEU A 40 12.36 -4.33 12.16
CA LEU A 40 11.11 -4.88 12.66
C LEU A 40 9.92 -3.92 12.41
N THR A 41 10.11 -2.63 12.67
CA THR A 41 9.07 -1.63 12.39
C THR A 41 8.79 -1.46 10.90
N GLY A 42 9.82 -1.55 10.03
CA GLY A 42 9.62 -1.55 8.58
C GLY A 42 8.80 -2.74 8.10
N VAL A 43 9.14 -3.95 8.57
CA VAL A 43 8.40 -5.18 8.25
C VAL A 43 6.95 -5.11 8.75
N ALA A 44 6.72 -4.62 9.96
CA ALA A 44 5.36 -4.47 10.50
C ALA A 44 4.49 -3.54 9.64
N ILE A 45 5.07 -2.45 9.13
CA ILE A 45 4.36 -1.50 8.26
C ILE A 45 4.11 -2.12 6.87
N LEU A 46 5.05 -2.91 6.33
CA LEU A 46 4.82 -3.63 5.06
C LEU A 46 3.72 -4.68 5.17
N ILE A 47 3.67 -5.42 6.29
CA ILE A 47 2.57 -6.37 6.56
C ILE A 47 1.23 -5.61 6.64
N LEU A 48 1.22 -4.44 7.27
CA LEU A 48 0.03 -3.59 7.33
C LEU A 48 -0.39 -3.10 5.94
N ALA A 49 0.56 -2.66 5.10
CA ALA A 49 0.28 -2.26 3.72
C ALA A 49 -0.33 -3.41 2.91
N ALA A 50 0.25 -4.61 2.99
CA ALA A 50 -0.27 -5.82 2.34
C ALA A 50 -1.71 -6.16 2.78
N LEU A 51 -2.02 -5.95 4.06
CA LEU A 51 -3.38 -6.18 4.56
C LEU A 51 -4.37 -5.16 4.00
N LEU A 52 -3.95 -3.90 3.82
CA LEU A 52 -4.78 -2.83 3.27
C LEU A 52 -5.01 -2.99 1.76
N ASP A 53 -4.01 -3.49 1.05
CA ASP A 53 -4.06 -3.87 -0.38
C ASP A 53 -4.89 -5.15 -0.64
N ALA A 54 -5.01 -6.02 0.36
CA ALA A 54 -6.01 -7.09 0.30
C ALA A 54 -7.43 -6.55 0.56
N LEU A 55 -7.54 -5.48 1.37
CA LEU A 55 -8.79 -4.93 1.84
C LEU A 55 -9.48 -4.08 0.77
N ASP A 56 -8.77 -3.22 0.05
CA ASP A 56 -9.33 -2.43 -1.06
C ASP A 56 -9.86 -3.31 -2.20
N GLY A 57 -9.14 -4.36 -2.57
CA GLY A 57 -9.58 -5.36 -3.54
C GLY A 57 -10.81 -6.14 -3.07
N ALA A 58 -10.93 -6.40 -1.77
CA ALA A 58 -12.13 -6.98 -1.18
C ALA A 58 -13.30 -5.99 -1.16
N ILE A 59 -13.06 -4.72 -0.80
CA ILE A 59 -14.06 -3.65 -0.79
C ILE A 59 -14.57 -3.39 -2.21
N ALA A 60 -13.70 -3.35 -3.22
CA ALA A 60 -14.08 -3.18 -4.62
C ALA A 60 -15.02 -4.29 -5.12
N ARG A 61 -14.71 -5.55 -4.77
CA ARG A 61 -15.53 -6.73 -5.08
C ARG A 61 -16.90 -6.68 -4.40
N VAL A 62 -16.94 -6.37 -3.10
CA VAL A 62 -18.20 -6.27 -2.33
C VAL A 62 -19.08 -5.14 -2.85
N MET A 63 -18.48 -3.99 -3.16
CA MET A 63 -19.20 -2.81 -3.63
C MET A 63 -19.62 -2.92 -5.11
N LYS A 64 -19.10 -3.91 -5.85
CA LYS A 64 -19.24 -4.04 -7.31
C LYS A 64 -18.84 -2.76 -8.04
N VAL A 65 -17.82 -2.09 -7.53
CA VAL A 65 -17.29 -0.85 -8.09
C VAL A 65 -15.87 -1.10 -8.55
N GLU A 66 -15.74 -1.73 -9.72
CA GLU A 66 -14.46 -1.93 -10.38
C GLU A 66 -14.28 -0.85 -11.45
N SER A 67 -13.10 -0.24 -11.49
CA SER A 67 -12.76 0.77 -12.49
C SER A 67 -11.39 0.48 -13.09
N ALA A 68 -11.21 0.77 -14.38
CA ALA A 68 -9.93 0.58 -15.06
C ALA A 68 -8.80 1.40 -14.41
N PHE A 69 -9.13 2.59 -13.88
CA PHE A 69 -8.19 3.40 -13.11
C PHE A 69 -7.82 2.73 -11.79
N GLY A 70 -8.79 2.21 -11.05
CA GLY A 70 -8.55 1.51 -9.78
C GLY A 70 -7.63 0.30 -9.96
N GLY A 71 -7.86 -0.53 -10.99
CA GLY A 71 -6.97 -1.67 -11.28
C GLY A 71 -5.56 -1.26 -11.66
N PHE A 72 -5.38 -0.19 -12.45
CA PHE A 72 -4.05 0.35 -12.74
C PHE A 72 -3.37 0.91 -11.49
N PHE A 73 -4.13 1.57 -10.62
CA PHE A 73 -3.62 2.17 -9.39
C PHE A 73 -3.21 1.12 -8.35
N ASP A 74 -3.98 0.06 -8.22
CA ASP A 74 -3.70 -1.15 -7.44
C ASP A 74 -2.39 -1.79 -7.88
N SER A 75 -2.25 -2.04 -9.19
CA SER A 75 -1.00 -2.58 -9.76
C SER A 75 0.21 -1.67 -9.55
N LEU A 76 0.01 -0.35 -9.58
CA LEU A 76 1.09 0.62 -9.30
C LEU A 76 1.46 0.62 -7.80
N SER A 77 0.47 0.51 -6.91
CA SER A 77 0.66 0.38 -5.46
C SER A 77 1.50 -0.85 -5.14
N ASP A 78 1.12 -2.00 -5.71
CA ASP A 78 1.83 -3.26 -5.58
C ASP A 78 3.28 -3.16 -6.06
N ALA A 79 3.50 -2.58 -7.25
CA ALA A 79 4.83 -2.45 -7.83
C ALA A 79 5.76 -1.56 -7.00
N VAL A 80 5.25 -0.56 -6.29
CA VAL A 80 6.06 0.31 -5.43
C VAL A 80 6.27 -0.29 -4.04
N THR A 81 5.26 -0.96 -3.50
CA THR A 81 5.28 -1.47 -2.12
C THR A 81 6.02 -2.79 -2.00
N PHE A 82 5.92 -3.67 -3.00
CA PHE A 82 6.50 -5.02 -2.99
C PHE A 82 7.50 -5.31 -4.11
N GLY A 83 7.56 -4.46 -5.14
CA GLY A 83 8.43 -4.62 -6.32
C GLY A 83 9.89 -4.25 -6.13
#